data_AF-E5D404-F1
#
_entry.id   AF-E5D404-F1
#
_cell.length_a   1.000
_cell.length_b   1.000
_cell.length_c   1.000
_cell.angle_alpha   90.00
_cell.angle_beta   90.00
_cell.angle_gamma   90.00
#
_symmetry.space_group_name_H-M   'P 1'
#
loop_
_entity.id
_entity.type
_entity.pdbx_description
1 polymer ?
#
loop_
_entity_poly.entity_id
_entity_poly.type
_entity_poly.pdbx_seq_one_letter_code
_entity_poly.pdbx_strand_id
1 'polypeptide(L)' 'EYFTTKSLPARVRIALACCLNMCGAVHCSDIAILGFHRLPPKVNHATLANMCEIPTTIASCPTGAISPNPVT' A
#
# COMPACT_ATOMS: atom_id res chain seq x y z
N GLU A 1 -9.23 24.76 14.05
CA GLU A 1 -10.46 25.56 14.28
C GLU A 1 -11.78 24.77 14.11
N TYR A 2 -11.86 23.72 13.27
CA TYR A 2 -13.10 22.96 13.04
C TYR A 2 -13.44 21.85 14.06
N PHE A 3 -12.48 21.35 14.85
CA PHE A 3 -12.69 20.19 15.73
C PHE A 3 -13.62 20.47 16.92
N THR A 4 -13.51 21.67 17.50
CA THR A 4 -14.27 22.05 18.71
C THR A 4 -15.61 22.73 18.39
N THR A 5 -15.92 22.97 17.12
CA THR A 5 -17.13 23.67 16.67
C THR A 5 -17.92 22.83 15.67
N LYS A 6 -19.20 23.15 15.44
CA LYS A 6 -20.07 22.48 14.44
C LYS A 6 -20.42 23.44 13.30
N SER A 7 -19.41 23.98 12.63
CA SER A 7 -19.59 24.96 11.54
C SER A 7 -19.77 24.33 10.15
N LEU A 8 -19.59 23.01 10.01
CA LEU A 8 -19.69 22.31 8.72
C LEU A 8 -21.12 21.78 8.45
N PRO A 9 -21.56 21.67 7.18
CA PRO A 9 -22.90 21.18 6.82
C PRO A 9 -23.18 19.73 7.26
N ALA A 10 -22.14 18.92 7.41
CA ALA A 10 -22.22 17.52 7.83
C ALA A 10 -20.96 17.12 8.62
N ARG A 11 -21.01 15.96 9.28
CA ARG A 11 -19.83 15.36 9.90
C ARG A 11 -18.83 14.95 8.83
N VAL A 12 -17.59 15.40 8.95
CA VAL A 12 -16.48 15.01 8.07
C VAL A 12 -15.61 13.98 8.77
N ARG A 13 -15.38 12.84 8.13
CA ARG A 13 -14.47 11.79 8.56
C ARG A 13 -13.17 11.89 7.75
N ILE A 14 -12.08 12.08 8.47
CA ILE A 14 -10.73 12.11 7.89
C ILE A 14 -10.00 10.86 8.37
N ALA A 15 -9.44 10.09 7.44
CA ALA A 15 -8.62 8.94 7.77
C ALA A 15 -7.28 8.97 7.04
N LEU A 16 -6.28 8.36 7.68
CA LEU A 16 -4.93 8.23 7.16
C LEU A 16 -4.51 6.77 7.11
N ALA A 17 -3.84 6.38 6.02
CA ALA A 17 -3.17 5.10 5.90
C ALA A 17 -1.74 5.34 5.42
N CYS A 18 -0.80 4.63 6.05
CA CYS A 18 0.62 4.74 5.74
C CYS A 18 1.01 4.02 4.46
N CYS A 19 0.21 3.06 3.99
CA CYS A 19 0.43 2.33 2.74
C CYS A 19 -0.89 1.84 2.11
N LEU A 20 -0.78 1.21 0.95
CA LEU A 20 -1.90 0.71 0.14
C LEU A 20 -2.67 -0.46 0.77
N ASN A 21 -2.19 -1.04 1.87
CA ASN A 21 -2.98 -2.02 2.64
C ASN A 21 -4.16 -1.36 3.38
N MET A 22 -4.17 -0.02 3.47
CA MET A 22 -5.32 0.77 3.94
C MET A 22 -5.93 0.28 5.25
N CYS A 23 -5.11 -0.09 6.25
CA CYS A 23 -5.54 -0.64 7.54
C CYS A 23 -6.39 0.35 8.35
N GLY A 24 -7.68 0.44 8.04
CA GLY A 24 -8.63 1.40 8.62
C GLY A 24 -9.71 1.80 7.63
N ALA A 25 -10.21 3.03 7.76
CA ALA A 25 -11.36 3.53 7.00
C ALA A 25 -10.97 4.44 5.82
N VAL A 26 -9.72 4.42 5.35
CA VAL A 26 -9.25 5.34 4.29
C VAL A 26 -10.03 5.17 2.99
N HIS A 27 -10.38 3.94 2.63
CA HIS A 27 -11.14 3.63 1.41
C HIS A 27 -12.61 4.10 1.46
N CYS A 28 -13.11 4.55 2.61
CA CYS A 28 -14.51 4.96 2.81
C CYS A 28 -14.66 6.26 3.63
N SER A 29 -13.60 7.07 3.72
CA SER A 29 -13.62 8.37 4.40
C SER A 29 -13.95 9.50 3.44
N ASP A 30 -14.57 10.57 3.96
CA ASP A 30 -14.87 11.77 3.17
C ASP A 30 -13.58 12.42 2.65
N ILE A 31 -12.53 12.41 3.48
CA ILE A 31 -11.18 12.82 3.10
C ILE A 31 -10.19 11.71 3.48
N ALA A 32 -9.44 11.27 2.49
CA ALA A 32 -8.46 10.19 2.61
C ALA A 32 -7.04 10.71 2.40
N ILE A 33 -6.14 10.42 3.34
CA ILE A 33 -4.70 10.66 3.20
C ILE A 33 -4.01 9.30 3.07
N LEU A 34 -3.34 9.07 1.96
CA LEU A 34 -2.73 7.79 1.62
C LEU A 34 -1.26 7.94 1.26
N GLY A 35 -0.39 7.25 1.99
CA GLY A 35 1.00 7.06 1.61
C GLY A 35 1.13 6.06 0.45
N PHE A 36 1.88 6.41 -0.58
CA PHE A 36 2.17 5.53 -1.71
C PHE A 36 3.63 5.61 -2.14
N HIS A 37 4.16 4.49 -2.65
CA HIS A 37 5.48 4.42 -3.24
C HIS A 37 5.43 4.83 -4.71
N ARG A 38 6.47 5.51 -5.19
CA ARG A 38 6.63 5.94 -6.60
C ARG A 38 7.74 5.23 -7.36
N LEU A 39 8.48 4.35 -6.66
CA LEU A 39 9.63 3.65 -7.19
C LEU A 39 9.41 2.14 -7.07
N PRO A 40 9.92 1.35 -8.03
CA PRO A 40 9.90 -0.11 -7.94
C PRO A 40 10.80 -0.60 -6.78
N PRO A 41 10.55 -1.82 -6.26
CA PRO A 41 11.39 -2.43 -5.24
C PRO A 41 12.80 -2.72 -5.78
N LYS A 42 13.81 -2.58 -4.91
CA LYS A 42 15.19 -3.02 -5.23
C LYS A 42 15.34 -4.51 -4.90
N VAL A 43 15.79 -5.29 -5.86
CA VAL A 43 15.94 -6.75 -5.70
C VAL A 43 17.28 -7.09 -5.07
N ASN A 44 17.26 -7.81 -3.93
CA ASN A 44 18.46 -8.35 -3.30
C ASN A 44 18.65 -9.84 -3.67
N HIS A 45 19.38 -10.08 -4.74
CA HIS A 45 19.59 -11.43 -5.29
C HIS A 45 20.36 -12.37 -4.35
N ALA A 46 21.18 -11.84 -3.42
CA ALA A 46 22.00 -12.66 -2.52
C ALA A 46 21.17 -13.42 -1.47
N THR A 47 20.03 -12.87 -1.07
CA THR A 47 19.22 -13.40 0.04
C THR A 47 17.83 -13.85 -0.38
N LEU A 48 17.37 -13.47 -1.59
CA LEU A 48 15.99 -13.69 -2.04
C LEU A 48 15.58 -15.16 -2.03
N ALA A 49 16.43 -16.05 -2.57
CA ALA A 49 16.14 -17.49 -2.63
C ALA A 49 16.03 -18.15 -1.24
N ASN A 50 16.68 -17.58 -0.22
CA ASN A 50 16.68 -18.12 1.14
C ASN A 50 15.53 -17.59 2.00
N MET A 51 15.00 -16.40 1.69
CA MET A 51 13.97 -15.73 2.51
C MET A 51 12.58 -15.76 1.91
N CYS A 52 12.46 -15.95 0.60
CA CYS A 52 11.20 -15.81 -0.12
C CYS A 52 10.87 -17.09 -0.88
N GLU A 53 9.59 -17.46 -0.85
CA GLU A 53 9.04 -18.44 -1.77
C GLU A 53 8.72 -17.75 -3.10
N ILE A 54 9.43 -18.13 -4.18
CA ILE A 54 9.37 -17.45 -5.47
C ILE A 54 7.95 -17.49 -6.08
N PRO A 55 7.23 -18.62 -6.11
CA PRO A 55 5.88 -18.69 -6.69
C PRO A 55 4.89 -17.73 -6.02
N THR A 56 4.85 -17.68 -4.68
CA THR A 56 3.93 -16.81 -3.93
C THR A 56 4.32 -15.34 -4.07
N THR A 57 5.62 -15.05 -4.14
CA THR A 57 6.13 -13.70 -4.44
C THR A 57 5.65 -13.21 -5.82
N ILE A 58 5.75 -14.05 -6.85
CA ILE A 58 5.24 -13.73 -8.20
C ILE A 58 3.73 -13.50 -8.17
N ALA A 59 2.98 -14.42 -7.55
CA ALA A 59 1.51 -14.36 -7.48
C ALA A 59 0.98 -13.14 -6.71
N SER A 60 1.78 -12.55 -5.82
CA SER A 60 1.39 -11.36 -5.06
C SER A 60 1.28 -10.09 -5.92
N CYS A 61 1.89 -10.07 -7.11
CA CYS A 61 1.91 -8.88 -7.96
C CYS A 61 0.59 -8.73 -8.74
N PRO A 62 -0.23 -7.70 -8.46
CA PRO A 62 -1.52 -7.53 -9.14
C PRO A 62 -1.39 -7.20 -10.63
N THR A 63 -0.22 -6.70 -11.06
CA THR A 63 0.04 -6.33 -12.47
C THR A 63 0.94 -7.33 -13.19
N GLY A 64 1.36 -8.43 -12.55
CA GLY A 64 2.23 -9.44 -13.15
C GLY A 64 3.64 -8.94 -13.53
N ALA A 65 4.13 -7.88 -12.88
CA ALA A 65 5.45 -7.31 -13.17
C ALA A 65 6.63 -8.13 -12.62
N ILE A 66 6.38 -9.13 -11.77
CA ILE A 66 7.39 -10.02 -11.20
C ILE A 66 7.39 -11.31 -12.02
N SER A 67 8.56 -11.73 -12.51
CA SER A 67 8.74 -12.97 -13.27
C SER A 67 9.91 -13.79 -12.72
N PRO A 68 9.96 -15.11 -12.99
CA PRO A 68 11.15 -15.91 -12.71
C PRO A 68 12.38 -15.33 -13.43
N ASN A 69 13.55 -15.48 -12.82
CA ASN A 69 14.80 -15.14 -13.51
C ASN A 69 15.13 -16.29 -14.48
N PRO A 70 15.25 -16.05 -15.80
CA PRO A 70 15.54 -17.11 -16.77
C PRO A 70 16.92 -17.78 -16.59
N VAL A 71 17.78 -17.28 -15.69
CA VAL A 71 19.09 -17.85 -15.37
C VAL A 71 19.02 -18.97 -14.32
N THR A 72 17.88 -19.18 -13.66
CA THR A 72 17.59 -20.36 -12.81
C THR A 72 16.82 -21.42 -13.58
#